data_AF-A0A961VYQ6-F1
#
_entry.id   AF-A0A961VYQ6-F1
#
_cell.length_a   1.000
_cell.length_b   1.000
_cell.length_c   1.000
_cell.angle_alpha   90.00
_cell.angle_beta   90.00
_cell.angle_gamma   90.00
#
_symmetry.space_group_name_H-M   'P 1'
#
loop_
_entity.id
_entity.type
_entity.pdbx_description
1 polymer ?
#
loop_
_entity_poly.entity_id
_entity_poly.type
_entity_poly.pdbx_seq_one_letter_code
_entity_poly.pdbx_strand_id
1 'polypeptide(L)'
;MAGGQQDRRKHRYLIWLGVAAGTLLAVIGLRFMIVPRTAANNFGLAKELAGYELHLMVGLRDLWLGGLAVVFALLREWRALMWWFALGAIVCFADAAIAAYSSGKIANVLFHLVSGAFCVGLAVQLARLRTDG
;
A
#
# COMPACT_ATOMS: atom_id res chain seq x y z
N MET A 1 -5.34 -24.78 -26.89
CA MET A 1 -4.64 -24.95 -25.59
C MET A 1 -3.90 -23.69 -25.09
N ALA A 2 -3.92 -22.54 -25.78
CA ALA A 2 -3.22 -21.32 -25.35
C ALA A 2 -3.91 -20.52 -24.21
N GLY A 3 -5.23 -20.64 -24.05
CA GLY A 3 -5.98 -19.88 -23.02
C GLY A 3 -5.61 -20.23 -21.58
N GLY A 4 -5.34 -21.51 -21.28
CA GLY A 4 -5.06 -21.96 -19.91
C GLY A 4 -3.69 -21.57 -19.35
N GLN A 5 -2.74 -21.14 -20.20
CA GLN A 5 -1.41 -20.68 -19.77
C GLN A 5 -1.41 -19.18 -19.47
N GLN A 6 -2.20 -18.40 -20.20
CA GLN A 6 -2.34 -16.95 -20.03
C GLN A 6 -3.06 -16.62 -18.72
N ASP A 7 -4.12 -17.36 -18.38
CA ASP A 7 -4.82 -17.20 -17.10
C ASP A 7 -3.94 -17.53 -15.90
N ARG A 8 -3.13 -18.59 -16.00
CA ARG A 8 -2.23 -19.00 -14.92
C ARG A 8 -1.13 -17.97 -14.65
N ARG A 9 -0.60 -17.32 -15.70
CA ARG A 9 0.36 -16.21 -15.56
C ARG A 9 -0.30 -14.96 -14.99
N LYS A 10 -1.52 -14.63 -15.42
CA LYS A 10 -2.29 -13.47 -14.92
C LYS A 10 -2.52 -13.56 -13.40
N HIS A 11 -2.92 -14.72 -12.92
CA HIS A 11 -3.12 -14.92 -11.48
C HIS A 11 -1.81 -14.84 -10.68
N ARG A 12 -0.72 -15.35 -11.25
CA ARG A 12 0.56 -15.45 -10.53
C ARG A 12 1.21 -14.09 -10.30
N TYR A 13 1.13 -13.17 -11.27
CA TYR A 13 1.70 -11.84 -11.06
C TYR A 13 0.91 -11.03 -10.02
N LEU A 14 -0.43 -11.16 -9.97
CA LEU A 14 -1.26 -10.47 -8.99
C LEU A 14 -0.95 -10.90 -7.55
N ILE A 15 -0.65 -12.18 -7.33
CA ILE A 15 -0.16 -12.68 -6.03
C ILE A 15 1.12 -11.95 -5.66
N TRP A 16 2.11 -11.95 -6.55
CA TRP A 16 3.41 -11.34 -6.27
C TRP A 16 3.33 -9.83 -6.09
N LEU A 17 2.46 -9.14 -6.83
CA LEU A 17 2.21 -7.72 -6.63
C LEU A 17 1.53 -7.45 -5.28
N GLY A 18 0.56 -8.27 -4.87
CA GLY A 18 -0.05 -8.18 -3.55
C GLY A 18 0.94 -8.41 -2.42
N VAL A 19 1.75 -9.47 -2.53
CA VAL A 19 2.82 -9.79 -1.56
C VAL A 19 3.86 -8.68 -1.51
N ALA A 20 4.31 -8.17 -2.66
CA ALA A 20 5.29 -7.09 -2.72
C ALA A 20 4.76 -5.80 -2.10
N ALA A 21 3.51 -5.41 -2.40
CA ALA A 21 2.89 -4.23 -1.83
C ALA A 21 2.71 -4.35 -0.32
N GLY A 22 2.21 -5.50 0.17
CA GLY A 22 2.06 -5.75 1.61
C GLY A 22 3.39 -5.78 2.35
N THR A 23 4.41 -6.40 1.77
CA THR A 23 5.77 -6.45 2.34
C THR A 23 6.39 -5.05 2.40
N LEU A 24 6.24 -4.26 1.33
CA LEU A 24 6.73 -2.88 1.31
C LEU A 24 6.07 -2.04 2.41
N LEU A 25 4.76 -2.16 2.59
CA LEU A 25 4.04 -1.45 3.67
C LEU A 25 4.53 -1.89 5.06
N ALA A 26 4.74 -3.20 5.26
CA ALA A 26 5.29 -3.71 6.51
C ALA A 26 6.70 -3.17 6.80
N VAL A 27 7.56 -3.09 5.78
CA VAL A 27 8.90 -2.48 5.88
C VAL A 27 8.82 -1.00 6.23
N ILE A 28 7.87 -0.27 5.65
CA ILE A 28 7.60 1.13 6.01
C ILE A 28 7.19 1.22 7.48
N GLY A 29 6.28 0.37 7.94
CA GLY A 29 5.85 0.32 9.34
C GLY A 29 7.02 0.06 10.30
N LEU A 30 7.86 -0.92 9.99
CA LEU A 30 9.07 -1.21 10.76
C LEU A 30 10.02 0.00 10.80
N ARG A 31 10.16 0.71 9.69
CA ARG A 31 10.99 1.93 9.60
C ARG A 31 10.45 3.05 10.50
N PHE A 32 9.14 3.20 10.62
CA PHE A 32 8.53 4.14 11.57
C PHE A 32 8.83 3.79 13.03
N MET A 33 9.07 2.52 13.36
CA MET A 33 9.45 2.11 14.72
C MET A 33 10.95 2.32 14.99
N ILE A 34 11.82 2.01 14.02
CA ILE A 34 13.29 2.04 14.24
C ILE A 34 13.87 3.45 14.04
N VAL A 35 13.45 4.18 13.01
CA VAL A 35 13.99 5.50 12.63
C VAL A 35 12.86 6.51 12.38
N PRO A 36 12.02 6.80 13.39
CA PRO A 36 10.74 7.51 13.24
C PRO A 36 10.84 8.89 12.57
N ARG A 37 11.80 9.72 12.99
CA ARG A 37 11.98 11.09 12.45
C ARG A 37 12.32 11.07 10.98
N THR A 38 13.27 10.22 10.59
CA THR A 38 13.69 10.06 9.20
C THR A 38 12.56 9.44 8.37
N ALA A 39 11.79 8.51 8.92
CA ALA A 39 10.62 7.96 8.25
C ALA A 39 9.57 9.05 7.98
N ALA A 40 9.14 9.79 9.00
CA ALA A 40 8.15 10.86 8.90
C ALA A 40 8.54 11.93 7.86
N ASN A 41 9.80 12.39 7.88
CA ASN A 41 10.30 13.38 6.94
C ASN A 41 10.25 12.91 5.48
N ASN A 42 10.52 11.63 5.22
CA ASN A 42 10.46 11.06 3.88
C ASN A 42 9.03 10.86 3.38
N PHE A 43 8.05 10.79 4.28
CA PHE A 43 6.63 10.67 3.97
C PHE A 43 5.90 12.02 3.88
N GLY A 44 6.62 13.13 4.02
CA GLY A 44 6.07 14.48 3.86
C GLY A 44 5.57 15.15 5.13
N LEU A 45 5.94 14.63 6.30
CA LEU A 45 5.64 15.25 7.57
C LEU A 45 6.83 16.11 8.01
N ALA A 46 6.70 17.44 7.89
CA ALA A 46 7.80 18.38 8.13
C ALA A 46 7.95 18.82 9.59
N LYS A 47 6.92 18.63 10.41
CA LYS A 47 6.93 18.93 11.84
C LYS A 47 7.15 17.65 12.63
N GLU A 48 7.76 17.74 13.80
CA GLU A 48 7.74 16.65 14.77
C GLU A 48 6.28 16.35 15.13
N LEU A 49 5.77 15.18 14.73
CA LEU A 49 4.44 14.73 15.12
C LEU A 49 4.53 14.03 16.48
N ALA A 50 4.14 14.73 17.54
CA ALA A 50 3.95 14.18 18.88
C ALA A 50 5.13 13.33 19.40
N GLY A 51 4.95 12.65 20.53
CA GLY A 51 5.96 11.75 21.10
C GLY A 51 6.17 10.48 20.28
N TYR A 52 7.10 9.63 20.75
CA TYR A 52 7.46 8.37 20.09
C TYR A 52 6.29 7.38 19.95
N GLU A 53 5.25 7.52 20.78
CA GLU A 53 4.06 6.67 20.80
C GLU A 53 3.29 6.71 19.48
N LEU A 54 3.18 7.88 18.86
CA LEU A 54 2.43 8.01 17.60
C LEU A 54 3.14 7.26 16.46
N HIS A 55 4.47 7.30 16.43
CA HIS A 55 5.26 6.56 15.45
C HIS A 55 5.12 5.04 15.64
N LEU A 56 5.03 4.56 16.88
CA LEU A 56 4.75 3.15 17.18
C LEU A 56 3.35 2.75 16.71
N MET A 57 2.32 3.57 16.95
CA MET A 57 0.96 3.29 16.49
C MET A 57 0.89 3.19 14.97
N VAL A 58 1.53 4.13 14.25
CA VAL A 58 1.65 4.10 12.79
C VAL A 58 2.40 2.85 12.34
N GLY A 59 3.54 2.55 12.95
CA GLY A 59 4.36 1.39 12.61
C GLY A 59 3.63 0.06 12.76
N LEU A 60 2.92 -0.13 13.87
CA LEU A 60 2.13 -1.34 14.13
C LEU A 60 0.95 -1.49 13.17
N ARG A 61 0.26 -0.38 12.87
CA ARG A 61 -0.83 -0.37 11.89
C ARG A 61 -0.33 -0.80 10.51
N ASP A 62 0.79 -0.24 10.06
CA ASP A 62 1.34 -0.52 8.74
C ASP A 62 1.88 -1.96 8.66
N LEU A 63 2.49 -2.48 9.73
CA LEU A 63 2.84 -3.91 9.85
C LEU A 63 1.61 -4.82 9.73
N TRP A 64 0.54 -4.49 10.46
CA TRP A 64 -0.71 -5.26 10.44
C TRP A 64 -1.38 -5.23 9.07
N LEU A 65 -1.57 -4.04 8.48
CA LEU A 65 -2.19 -3.88 7.16
C LEU A 65 -1.35 -4.52 6.06
N GLY A 66 -0.02 -4.38 6.12
CA GLY A 66 0.90 -5.03 5.19
C GLY A 66 0.83 -6.55 5.28
N GLY A 67 0.79 -7.09 6.50
CA GLY A 67 0.58 -8.52 6.74
C GLY A 67 -0.76 -9.02 6.18
N LEU A 68 -1.85 -8.29 6.37
CA LEU A 68 -3.15 -8.63 5.79
C LEU A 68 -3.11 -8.70 4.26
N ALA A 69 -2.47 -7.73 3.58
CA ALA A 69 -2.32 -7.77 2.13
C ALA A 69 -1.55 -9.01 1.65
N VAL A 70 -0.45 -9.36 2.33
CA VAL A 70 0.32 -10.58 2.05
C VAL A 70 -0.56 -11.82 2.22
N VAL A 71 -1.29 -11.93 3.34
CA VAL A 71 -2.17 -13.07 3.62
C VAL A 71 -3.27 -13.19 2.57
N PHE A 72 -3.97 -12.09 2.23
CA PHE A 72 -5.01 -12.13 1.20
C PHE A 72 -4.46 -12.53 -0.18
N ALA A 73 -3.26 -12.07 -0.54
CA ALA A 73 -2.61 -12.44 -1.78
C ALA A 73 -2.25 -13.94 -1.82
N LEU A 74 -1.68 -14.49 -0.73
CA LEU A 74 -1.29 -15.89 -0.64
C LEU A 74 -2.49 -16.84 -0.58
N LEU A 75 -3.54 -16.46 0.17
CA LEU A 75 -4.79 -17.22 0.26
C LEU A 75 -5.68 -17.04 -0.98
N ARG A 76 -5.30 -16.17 -1.91
CA ARG A 76 -6.05 -15.89 -3.15
C ARG A 76 -7.45 -15.32 -2.86
N GLU A 77 -7.58 -14.61 -1.75
CA GLU A 77 -8.79 -13.90 -1.34
C GLU A 77 -8.93 -12.59 -2.12
N TRP A 78 -9.20 -12.70 -3.43
CA TRP A 78 -9.17 -11.58 -4.38
C TRP A 78 -10.12 -10.45 -4.00
N ARG A 79 -11.29 -10.78 -3.44
CA ARG A 79 -12.27 -9.77 -3.02
C ARG A 79 -11.77 -8.95 -1.83
N ALA A 80 -11.13 -9.60 -0.86
CA ALA A 80 -10.54 -8.91 0.28
C ALA A 80 -9.36 -8.04 -0.18
N LEU A 81 -8.49 -8.59 -1.02
CA LEU A 81 -7.34 -7.87 -1.57
C LEU A 81 -7.75 -6.67 -2.43
N MET A 82 -8.81 -6.80 -3.23
CA MET A 82 -9.38 -5.72 -4.04
C MET A 82 -9.83 -4.56 -3.16
N TRP A 83 -10.64 -4.84 -2.13
CA TRP A 83 -11.09 -3.80 -1.20
C TRP A 83 -9.94 -3.20 -0.39
N TRP A 84 -8.96 -4.01 0.00
CA TRP A 84 -7.76 -3.54 0.66
C TRP A 84 -7.04 -2.50 -0.20
N PHE A 85 -6.81 -2.77 -1.49
CA PHE A 85 -6.19 -1.80 -2.40
C PHE A 85 -7.07 -0.59 -2.70
N ALA A 86 -8.38 -0.77 -2.85
CA ALA A 86 -9.30 0.35 -3.07
C ALA A 86 -9.30 1.33 -1.89
N LEU A 87 -9.35 0.82 -0.66
CA LEU A 87 -9.26 1.63 0.55
C LEU A 87 -7.86 2.23 0.74
N GLY A 88 -6.80 1.45 0.44
CA GLY A 88 -5.42 1.95 0.43
C GLY A 88 -5.21 3.12 -0.53
N ALA A 89 -5.87 3.12 -1.69
CA ALA A 89 -5.82 4.25 -2.62
C ALA A 89 -6.39 5.54 -2.01
N ILE A 90 -7.50 5.45 -1.27
CA ILE A 90 -8.09 6.59 -0.56
C ILE A 90 -7.08 7.16 0.44
N VAL A 91 -6.41 6.29 1.20
CA VAL A 91 -5.37 6.69 2.15
C VAL A 91 -4.20 7.37 1.42
N CYS A 92 -3.68 6.79 0.34
CA CYS A 92 -2.59 7.40 -0.43
C CYS A 92 -2.95 8.79 -0.98
N PHE A 93 -4.16 8.98 -1.49
CA PHE A 93 -4.57 10.31 -1.98
C PHE A 93 -4.75 11.32 -0.84
N ALA A 94 -5.25 10.89 0.32
CA ALA A 94 -5.30 11.73 1.51
C ALA A 94 -3.88 12.10 1.98
N ASP A 95 -2.95 11.15 1.99
CA ASP A 95 -1.55 11.38 2.36
C ASP A 95 -0.84 12.32 1.38
N ALA A 96 -1.17 12.27 0.09
CA ALA A 96 -0.68 13.24 -0.89
C ALA A 96 -1.11 14.68 -0.54
N ALA A 97 -2.38 14.86 -0.16
CA ALA A 97 -2.90 16.17 0.27
C ALA A 97 -2.24 16.64 1.58
N ILE A 98 -2.05 15.73 2.53
CA ILE A 98 -1.35 16.01 3.80
C ILE A 98 0.11 16.38 3.53
N ALA A 99 0.82 15.64 2.67
CA ALA A 99 2.22 15.91 2.33
C ALA A 99 2.38 17.26 1.63
N ALA A 100 1.44 17.64 0.76
CA ALA A 100 1.39 18.93 0.11
C ALA A 100 1.22 20.06 1.14
N TYR A 101 0.30 19.88 2.08
CA TYR A 101 0.04 20.87 3.14
C TYR A 101 1.19 20.97 4.16
N SER A 102 1.76 19.83 4.56
CA SER A 102 2.74 19.77 5.66
C SER A 102 4.15 20.14 5.23
N SER A 103 4.63 19.60 4.10
CA SER A 103 6.01 19.79 3.65
C SER A 103 6.15 20.66 2.41
N GLY A 104 5.13 20.74 1.56
CA GLY A 104 5.19 21.39 0.24
C GLY A 104 6.17 20.72 -0.74
N LYS A 105 6.82 19.61 -0.36
CA LYS A 105 7.81 18.93 -1.20
C LYS A 105 7.11 18.09 -2.27
N ILE A 106 7.26 18.48 -3.53
CA ILE A 106 6.59 17.82 -4.66
C ILE A 106 6.93 16.32 -4.76
N ALA A 107 8.15 15.93 -4.40
CA ALA A 107 8.57 14.53 -4.40
C ALA A 107 7.70 13.66 -3.45
N ASN A 108 7.37 14.18 -2.27
CA ASN A 108 6.55 13.46 -1.29
C ASN A 108 5.10 13.34 -1.75
N VAL A 109 4.57 14.40 -2.38
CA VAL A 109 3.23 14.39 -2.99
C VAL A 109 3.17 13.37 -4.11
N LEU A 110 4.15 13.38 -5.02
CA LEU A 110 4.21 12.45 -6.15
C LEU A 110 4.35 11.00 -5.70
N PHE A 111 5.14 10.74 -4.66
CA PHE A 111 5.25 9.40 -4.07
C PHE A 111 3.87 8.84 -3.68
N HIS A 112 3.06 9.64 -3.00
CA HIS A 112 1.72 9.26 -2.58
C HIS A 112 0.72 9.15 -3.74
N LEU A 113 0.75 10.09 -4.70
CA LEU A 113 -0.11 10.03 -5.89
C LEU A 113 0.16 8.78 -6.73
N VAL A 114 1.43 8.46 -6.97
CA VAL A 114 1.82 7.25 -7.73
C VAL A 114 1.41 5.99 -6.97
N SER A 115 1.60 5.96 -5.65
CA SER A 115 1.15 4.85 -4.80
C SER A 115 -0.37 4.67 -4.86
N GLY A 116 -1.14 5.76 -4.80
CA GLY A 116 -2.60 5.74 -4.93
C GLY A 116 -3.05 5.24 -6.30
N ALA A 117 -2.44 5.72 -7.38
CA ALA A 117 -2.71 5.26 -8.74
C ALA A 117 -2.39 3.76 -8.92
N PHE A 118 -1.28 3.30 -8.33
CA PHE A 118 -0.91 1.88 -8.30
C PHE A 118 -1.97 1.03 -7.58
N CYS A 119 -2.42 1.47 -6.40
CA CYS A 119 -3.49 0.81 -5.65
C CYS A 119 -4.81 0.74 -6.46
N VAL A 120 -5.21 1.83 -7.12
CA VAL A 120 -6.39 1.83 -8.02
C VAL A 120 -6.20 0.82 -9.16
N GLY A 121 -5.04 0.82 -9.81
CA GLY A 121 -4.72 -0.10 -10.90
C GLY A 121 -4.82 -1.57 -10.49
N LEU A 122 -4.37 -1.92 -9.28
CA LEU A 122 -4.51 -3.26 -8.74
C LEU A 122 -5.95 -3.60 -8.36
N ALA A 123 -6.66 -2.69 -7.71
CA ALA A 123 -8.07 -2.89 -7.36
C ALA A 123 -8.92 -3.15 -8.61
N VAL A 124 -8.73 -2.38 -9.69
CA VAL A 124 -9.43 -2.57 -10.96
C VAL A 124 -9.10 -3.92 -11.60
N GLN A 125 -7.83 -4.33 -11.59
CA GLN A 125 -7.44 -5.65 -12.13
C GLN A 125 -8.05 -6.81 -11.33
N LEU A 126 -8.06 -6.70 -10.00
CA LEU A 126 -8.69 -7.69 -9.12
C LEU A 126 -10.22 -7.71 -9.27
N ALA A 127 -10.85 -6.56 -9.51
CA ALA A 127 -12.28 -6.47 -9.80
C ALA A 127 -12.64 -7.17 -11.12
N ARG A 128 -11.83 -7.00 -12.17
CA ARG A 128 -11.99 -7.70 -13.45
C ARG A 128 -11.79 -9.21 -13.32
N LEU A 129 -10.81 -9.63 -12.52
CA LEU A 129 -10.62 -11.05 -12.23
C LEU A 129 -11.86 -11.71 -11.61
N ARG A 130 -12.63 -10.95 -10.82
CA ARG A 130 -13.89 -11.41 -10.23
C ARG A 130 -15.04 -11.50 -11.23
N THR A 131 -15.09 -10.66 -12.25
CA THR A 131 -16.15 -10.74 -13.27
C THR A 131 -15.95 -11.88 -14.25
N ASP A 132 -14.72 -12.39 -14.35
CA ASP A 132 -14.30 -13.38 -15.34
C ASP A 132 -14.34 -14.83 -14.81
N GLY A 133 -14.65 -15.06 -13.52
CA GLY A 133 -14.69 -16.37 -12.87
C GLY A 133 -15.97 -16.63 -12.10
#